data_AF-A0A6V7M3K8-F1
#
_entry.id   AF-A0A6V7M3K8-F1
#
_cell.length_a   1.000
_cell.length_b   1.000
_cell.length_c   1.000
_cell.angle_alpha   90.00
_cell.angle_beta   90.00
_cell.angle_gamma   90.00
#
_symmetry.space_group_name_H-M   'P 1'
#
loop_
_entity.id
_entity.type
_entity.pdbx_description
1 polymer ?
#
loop_
_entity_poly.entity_id
_entity_poly.type
_entity_poly.pdbx_seq_one_letter_code
_entity_poly.pdbx_strand_id
1 'polypeptide(L)'
;MIGQMKGGIRDLEVDSSSDEEYEEEIAVSQKPVKKSTGGGMFSVLKGLVSNKQLKSTDLEPVLDKMKDHLIAKNVAADIALNLCNSVRSKLEGKVLGTFESVASTVKSTLTESLVQILSPKRRVDILRDAMEAKKNGKPYVMSFCGVNGVGKSTNLAKICFWLIENNFRVLIAACDTFR
;
A
#
# COMPACT_ATOMS: atom_id res chain seq x y z
N MET A 1 -4.18 30.24 -17.79
CA MET A 1 -3.63 30.38 -16.42
C MET A 1 -2.76 29.16 -16.16
N ILE A 2 -1.47 29.36 -15.92
CA ILE A 2 -0.61 28.28 -15.38
C ILE A 2 -1.02 28.14 -13.90
N GLY A 3 -1.37 26.93 -13.46
CA GLY A 3 -1.82 26.70 -12.08
C GLY A 3 -0.77 27.13 -11.04
N GLN A 4 -1.21 27.73 -9.93
CA GLN A 4 -0.32 28.08 -8.81
C GLN A 4 -0.03 26.83 -7.98
N MET A 5 1.24 26.53 -7.74
CA MET A 5 1.67 25.45 -6.83
C MET A 5 2.31 26.04 -5.58
N LYS A 6 1.49 26.58 -4.69
CA LYS A 6 1.94 27.19 -3.42
C LYS A 6 1.77 26.24 -2.24
N GLY A 7 2.71 26.28 -1.30
CA GLY A 7 2.70 25.49 -0.07
C GLY A 7 3.38 24.12 -0.22
N GLY A 8 3.29 23.33 0.86
CA GLY A 8 3.84 21.99 0.91
C GLY A 8 3.20 21.05 -0.12
N ILE A 9 3.92 19.97 -0.47
CA ILE A 9 3.38 18.90 -1.30
C ILE A 9 2.23 18.24 -0.52
N ARG A 10 1.03 18.20 -1.10
CA ARG A 10 -0.13 17.58 -0.47
C ARG A 10 0.05 16.06 -0.46
N ASP A 11 -0.42 15.43 0.61
CA ASP A 11 -0.52 13.98 0.67
C ASP A 11 -1.54 13.48 -0.36
N LEU A 12 -1.34 12.24 -0.84
CA LEU A 12 -2.28 11.60 -1.74
C LEU A 12 -3.56 11.26 -0.95
N GLU A 13 -4.68 11.87 -1.32
CA GLU A 13 -5.99 11.49 -0.80
C GLU A 13 -6.35 10.09 -1.36
N VAL A 14 -6.50 9.12 -0.47
CA VAL A 14 -6.89 7.75 -0.84
C VAL A 14 -8.41 7.70 -0.88
N ASP A 15 -8.99 7.62 -2.08
CA ASP A 15 -10.41 7.32 -2.24
C ASP A 15 -10.61 5.79 -2.17
N SER A 16 -11.37 5.33 -1.17
CA SER A 16 -11.65 3.90 -0.91
C SER A 16 -12.73 3.33 -1.85
N SER A 17 -13.28 4.14 -2.75
CA SER A 17 -14.44 3.80 -3.59
C SER A 17 -14.25 2.58 -4.52
N SER A 18 -13.02 2.11 -4.71
CA SER A 18 -12.73 0.91 -5.52
C SER A 18 -12.87 -0.41 -4.77
N ASP A 19 -13.21 -0.42 -3.47
CA ASP A 19 -13.22 -1.65 -2.66
C ASP A 19 -14.41 -2.58 -2.92
N GLU A 20 -15.52 -2.08 -3.49
CA GLU A 20 -16.78 -2.82 -3.62
C GLU A 20 -16.76 -3.93 -4.69
N GLU A 21 -15.98 -3.80 -5.77
CA GLU A 21 -15.93 -4.81 -6.84
C GLU A 21 -15.18 -6.09 -6.43
N TYR A 22 -14.36 -6.06 -5.38
CA TYR A 22 -13.43 -7.16 -5.06
C TYR A 22 -13.95 -8.14 -4.00
N GLU A 23 -14.98 -7.78 -3.23
CA GLU A 23 -15.55 -8.70 -2.23
C GLU A 23 -16.25 -9.90 -2.90
N GLU A 24 -16.80 -9.72 -4.11
CA GLU A 24 -17.46 -10.79 -4.86
C GLU A 24 -16.48 -11.84 -5.43
N GLU A 25 -15.28 -11.46 -5.88
CA GLU A 25 -14.32 -12.40 -6.51
C GLU A 25 -13.52 -13.27 -5.50
N ILE A 26 -13.37 -12.78 -4.27
CA ILE A 26 -12.61 -13.47 -3.21
C ILE A 26 -13.52 -14.42 -2.40
N ALA A 27 -14.84 -14.36 -2.57
CA ALA A 27 -15.79 -15.28 -1.96
C ALA A 27 -15.49 -16.73 -2.38
N VAL A 28 -14.72 -17.44 -1.54
CA VAL A 28 -14.45 -18.87 -1.71
C VAL A 28 -15.79 -19.59 -1.64
N SER A 29 -16.21 -20.19 -2.76
CA SER A 29 -17.38 -21.05 -2.84
C SER A 29 -17.27 -22.17 -1.80
N GLN A 30 -17.96 -22.02 -0.68
CA GLN A 30 -18.21 -23.12 0.25
C GLN A 30 -19.14 -24.11 -0.46
N LYS A 31 -18.63 -25.30 -0.79
CA LYS A 31 -19.47 -26.39 -1.32
C LYS A 31 -20.54 -26.74 -0.28
N PRO A 32 -21.84 -26.86 -0.65
CA PRO A 32 -22.88 -27.24 0.29
C PRO A 32 -22.71 -28.72 0.67
N VAL A 33 -22.52 -28.99 1.97
CA VAL A 33 -22.59 -30.34 2.53
C VAL A 33 -24.06 -30.76 2.55
N LYS A 34 -24.41 -31.79 1.77
CA LYS A 34 -25.73 -32.45 1.84
C LYS A 34 -25.94 -32.99 3.26
N LYS A 35 -27.02 -32.58 3.93
CA LYS A 35 -27.49 -33.24 5.15
C LYS A 35 -28.90 -33.80 4.96
N SER A 36 -28.98 -35.11 5.21
CA SER A 36 -30.17 -35.91 5.43
C SER A 36 -31.03 -35.37 6.57
N THR A 37 -32.33 -35.54 6.38
CA THR A 37 -33.46 -35.30 7.28
C THR A 37 -33.35 -36.06 8.62
N GLY A 38 -33.67 -35.38 9.73
CA GLY A 38 -34.09 -36.05 10.97
C GLY A 38 -33.58 -35.44 12.28
N GLY A 39 -34.43 -34.66 12.96
CA GLY A 39 -34.54 -34.59 14.44
C GLY A 39 -33.46 -33.85 15.25
N GLY A 40 -33.84 -32.77 15.93
CA GLY A 40 -33.17 -32.29 17.15
C GLY A 40 -32.76 -30.82 17.16
N MET A 41 -33.71 -29.92 17.44
CA MET A 41 -33.53 -28.46 17.59
C MET A 41 -32.82 -28.04 18.90
N PHE A 42 -31.85 -28.83 19.38
CA PHE A 42 -31.03 -28.49 20.57
C PHE A 42 -29.52 -28.76 20.40
N SER A 43 -29.06 -29.26 19.25
CA SER A 43 -27.61 -29.41 18.97
C SER A 43 -26.98 -28.22 18.21
N VAL A 44 -27.78 -27.25 17.77
CA VAL A 44 -27.32 -26.13 16.92
C VAL A 44 -26.55 -25.07 17.71
N LEU A 45 -26.70 -25.02 19.04
CA LEU A 45 -26.11 -23.96 19.86
C LEU A 45 -24.70 -24.28 20.40
N LYS A 46 -24.16 -25.47 20.10
CA LYS A 46 -22.82 -25.90 20.56
C LYS A 46 -21.70 -25.68 19.53
N GLY A 47 -22.04 -25.23 18.32
CA GLY A 47 -21.10 -25.03 17.20
C GLY A 47 -20.76 -23.57 16.87
N LEU A 48 -21.42 -22.61 17.51
CA LEU A 48 -21.34 -21.18 17.15
C LEU A 48 -20.26 -20.37 17.86
N VAL A 49 -19.47 -21.01 18.74
CA VAL A 49 -18.28 -20.41 19.35
C VAL A 49 -17.11 -21.39 19.19
N SER A 50 -16.88 -21.86 17.97
CA SER A 50 -15.59 -22.44 17.64
C SER A 50 -14.70 -21.30 17.20
N ASN A 51 -13.91 -20.79 18.15
CA ASN A 51 -12.75 -19.93 17.90
C ASN A 51 -11.75 -20.70 17.01
N LYS A 52 -12.08 -20.83 15.72
CA LYS A 52 -11.29 -21.57 14.75
C LYS A 52 -9.98 -20.81 14.56
N GLN A 53 -8.90 -21.36 15.09
CA GLN A 53 -7.56 -20.85 14.83
C GLN A 53 -7.27 -20.98 13.34
N LEU A 54 -6.74 -19.91 12.76
CA LEU A 54 -6.31 -19.86 11.37
C LEU A 54 -5.13 -20.82 11.18
N LYS A 55 -5.38 -21.89 10.42
CA LYS A 55 -4.30 -22.78 9.98
C LYS A 55 -3.70 -22.24 8.70
N SER A 56 -2.43 -22.55 8.51
CA SER A 56 -1.71 -22.23 7.28
C SER A 56 -2.44 -22.70 6.00
N THR A 57 -3.13 -23.84 6.03
CA THR A 57 -3.89 -24.37 4.89
C THR A 57 -5.15 -23.58 4.55
N ASP A 58 -5.74 -22.90 5.55
CA ASP A 58 -6.92 -22.07 5.33
C ASP A 58 -6.54 -20.72 4.66
N LEU A 59 -5.30 -20.25 4.88
CA LEU A 59 -4.79 -18.97 4.38
C LEU A 59 -4.26 -19.05 2.94
N GLU A 60 -3.65 -20.18 2.56
CA GLU A 60 -3.00 -20.38 1.25
C GLU A 60 -3.82 -19.90 0.05
N PRO A 61 -5.08 -20.34 -0.16
CA PRO A 61 -5.81 -19.99 -1.39
C PRO A 61 -6.11 -18.49 -1.49
N VAL A 62 -6.28 -17.80 -0.35
CA VAL A 62 -6.53 -16.36 -0.30
C VAL A 62 -5.22 -15.60 -0.54
N LEU A 63 -4.13 -16.04 0.10
CA LEU A 63 -2.83 -15.41 -0.05
C LEU A 63 -2.28 -15.54 -1.47
N ASP A 64 -2.50 -16.68 -2.13
CA ASP A 64 -2.11 -16.87 -3.54
C ASP A 64 -2.87 -15.94 -4.48
N LYS A 65 -4.20 -15.82 -4.33
CA LYS A 65 -4.99 -14.85 -5.09
C LYS A 65 -4.50 -13.41 -4.86
N MET A 66 -4.19 -13.05 -3.61
CA MET A 66 -3.68 -11.71 -3.28
C MET A 66 -2.29 -11.46 -3.89
N LYS A 67 -1.41 -12.45 -3.87
CA LYS A 67 -0.09 -12.38 -4.50
C LYS A 67 -0.22 -12.12 -6.00
N ASP A 68 -1.04 -12.91 -6.69
CA ASP A 68 -1.26 -12.75 -8.13
C ASP A 68 -1.90 -11.40 -8.45
N HIS A 69 -2.82 -10.93 -7.61
CA HIS A 69 -3.41 -9.59 -7.73
C HIS A 69 -2.36 -8.47 -7.58
N LEU A 70 -1.47 -8.55 -6.60
CA LEU A 70 -0.38 -7.58 -6.42
C LEU A 70 0.55 -7.56 -7.64
N ILE A 71 0.91 -8.73 -8.16
CA ILE A 71 1.75 -8.86 -9.37
C ILE A 71 1.05 -8.26 -10.58
N ALA A 72 -0.24 -8.54 -10.77
CA ALA A 72 -1.05 -7.95 -11.83
C ALA A 72 -1.14 -6.42 -11.73
N LYS A 73 -1.05 -5.87 -10.51
CA LYS A 73 -0.97 -4.42 -10.22
C LYS A 73 0.48 -3.89 -10.21
N ASN A 74 1.41 -4.58 -10.88
CA ASN A 74 2.80 -4.16 -11.09
C ASN A 74 3.65 -4.06 -9.80
N VAL A 75 3.30 -4.84 -8.78
CA VAL A 75 4.20 -5.09 -7.65
C VAL A 75 5.19 -6.18 -8.04
N ALA A 76 6.47 -6.00 -7.69
CA ALA A 76 7.49 -7.01 -7.98
C ALA A 76 7.14 -8.35 -7.30
N ALA A 77 7.33 -9.45 -8.02
CA ALA A 77 6.85 -10.77 -7.60
C ALA A 77 7.47 -11.25 -6.28
N ASP A 78 8.75 -10.95 -6.06
CA ASP A 78 9.47 -11.19 -4.81
C ASP A 78 8.88 -10.38 -3.64
N ILE A 79 8.53 -9.11 -3.87
CA ILE A 79 7.90 -8.25 -2.87
C ILE A 79 6.48 -8.73 -2.53
N ALA A 80 5.68 -9.10 -3.53
CA ALA A 80 4.35 -9.66 -3.34
C ALA A 80 4.40 -10.96 -2.52
N LEU A 81 5.35 -11.85 -2.84
CA LEU A 81 5.58 -13.09 -2.07
C LEU A 81 5.98 -12.79 -0.63
N ASN A 82 6.93 -11.88 -0.41
CA ASN A 82 7.41 -11.52 0.92
C ASN A 82 6.30 -10.88 1.78
N LEU A 83 5.43 -10.07 1.17
CA LEU A 83 4.24 -9.51 1.81
C LEU A 83 3.26 -10.61 2.25
N CYS A 84 2.89 -11.52 1.34
CA CYS A 84 1.97 -12.61 1.64
C CYS A 84 2.53 -13.55 2.72
N ASN A 85 3.83 -13.87 2.70
CA ASN A 85 4.49 -14.66 3.75
C ASN A 85 4.49 -13.94 5.12
N SER A 86 4.68 -12.63 5.12
CA SER A 86 4.61 -11.82 6.34
C SER A 86 3.19 -11.82 6.92
N VAL A 87 2.16 -11.72 6.07
CA VAL A 87 0.75 -11.80 6.48
C VAL A 87 0.41 -13.19 7.01
N ARG A 88 0.85 -14.26 6.33
CA ARG A 88 0.69 -15.65 6.79
C ARG A 88 1.21 -15.82 8.21
N SER A 89 2.45 -15.40 8.45
CA SER A 89 3.11 -15.49 9.76
C SER A 89 2.40 -14.67 10.84
N LYS A 90 1.80 -13.53 10.47
CA LYS A 90 1.03 -12.68 11.40
C LYS A 90 -0.34 -13.26 11.76
N LEU A 91 -0.93 -14.08 10.89
CA LEU A 91 -2.29 -14.60 11.03
C LEU A 91 -2.36 -16.05 11.48
N GLU A 92 -1.31 -16.84 11.25
CA GLU A 92 -1.26 -18.22 11.70
C GLU A 92 -1.43 -18.33 13.22
N GLY A 93 -2.34 -19.21 13.65
CA GLY A 93 -2.68 -19.39 15.07
C GLY A 93 -3.58 -18.32 15.68
N LYS A 94 -3.89 -17.23 14.97
CA LYS A 94 -4.88 -16.24 15.42
C LYS A 94 -6.29 -16.77 15.28
N VAL A 95 -7.16 -16.35 16.19
CA VAL A 95 -8.59 -16.63 16.18
C VAL A 95 -9.29 -15.49 15.45
N LEU A 96 -10.16 -15.82 14.50
CA LEU A 96 -11.00 -14.85 13.81
C LEU A 96 -12.09 -14.29 14.73
N GLY A 97 -12.44 -13.02 14.55
CA GLY A 97 -13.63 -12.43 15.17
C GLY A 97 -14.92 -13.10 14.68
N THR A 98 -15.98 -13.03 15.48
CA THR A 98 -17.27 -13.70 15.23
C THR A 98 -17.89 -13.38 13.86
N PHE A 99 -17.59 -12.20 13.31
CA PHE A 99 -18.13 -11.71 12.03
C PHE A 99 -17.05 -11.51 10.95
N GLU A 100 -15.82 -11.97 11.19
CA GLU A 100 -14.72 -11.81 10.23
C GLU A 100 -14.53 -13.05 9.36
N SER A 101 -14.37 -12.83 8.06
CA SER A 101 -13.96 -13.88 7.12
C SER A 101 -12.44 -13.98 7.01
N VAL A 102 -11.92 -15.15 6.65
CA VAL A 102 -10.48 -15.32 6.36
C VAL A 102 -10.01 -14.30 5.32
N ALA A 103 -10.82 -14.08 4.27
CA ALA A 103 -10.53 -13.15 3.20
C ALA A 103 -10.40 -11.70 3.67
N SER A 104 -11.39 -11.22 4.45
CA SER A 104 -11.38 -9.86 4.99
C SER A 104 -10.23 -9.63 5.96
N THR A 105 -9.92 -10.61 6.82
CA THR A 105 -8.80 -10.50 7.77
C THR A 105 -7.44 -10.50 7.05
N VAL A 106 -7.28 -11.33 6.01
CA VAL A 106 -6.08 -11.31 5.16
C VAL A 106 -5.94 -9.98 4.43
N LYS A 107 -7.02 -9.48 3.78
CA LYS A 107 -7.03 -8.20 3.07
C LYS A 107 -6.64 -7.05 3.99
N SER A 108 -7.29 -6.95 5.16
CA SER A 108 -7.00 -5.93 6.17
C SER A 108 -5.54 -5.98 6.64
N THR A 109 -5.04 -7.16 7.00
CA THR A 109 -3.65 -7.32 7.49
C THR A 109 -2.60 -7.03 6.40
N LEU A 110 -2.92 -7.35 5.14
CA LEU A 110 -2.09 -7.02 3.99
C LEU A 110 -2.06 -5.50 3.76
N THR A 111 -3.22 -4.84 3.81
CA THR A 111 -3.33 -3.38 3.70
C THR A 111 -2.52 -2.68 4.78
N GLU A 112 -2.64 -3.10 6.04
CA GLU A 112 -1.83 -2.56 7.14
C GLU A 112 -0.33 -2.72 6.88
N SER A 113 0.08 -3.88 6.37
CA SER A 113 1.49 -4.15 6.06
C SER A 113 1.99 -3.28 4.90
N LEU A 114 1.15 -3.05 3.87
CA LEU A 114 1.46 -2.14 2.76
C LEU A 114 1.57 -0.69 3.24
N VAL A 115 0.63 -0.22 4.05
CA VAL A 115 0.66 1.14 4.63
C VAL A 115 1.93 1.32 5.46
N GLN A 116 2.31 0.33 6.27
CA GLN A 116 3.52 0.40 7.07
C GLN A 116 4.80 0.51 6.23
N ILE A 117 4.87 -0.17 5.07
CA ILE A 117 6.01 -0.12 4.16
C ILE A 117 6.05 1.20 3.39
N LEU A 118 4.89 1.66 2.90
CA LEU A 118 4.76 2.89 2.12
C LEU A 118 4.85 4.16 2.97
N SER A 119 4.64 4.05 4.29
CA SER A 119 4.78 5.15 5.23
C SER A 119 6.27 5.47 5.48
N PRO A 120 6.77 6.64 5.06
CA PRO A 120 8.17 6.97 5.23
C PRO A 120 8.52 7.18 6.71
N LYS A 121 9.61 6.56 7.18
CA LYS A 121 10.12 6.77 8.56
C LYS A 121 10.73 8.16 8.77
N ARG A 122 11.18 8.80 7.69
CA ARG A 122 11.75 10.15 7.71
C ARG A 122 10.81 11.08 6.95
N ARG A 123 10.43 12.18 7.59
CA ARG A 123 9.74 13.27 6.90
C ARG A 123 10.75 14.04 6.07
N VAL A 124 10.41 14.30 4.81
CA VAL A 124 11.20 15.13 3.90
C VAL A 124 10.41 16.42 3.69
N ASP A 125 10.91 17.54 4.20
CA ASP A 125 10.32 18.87 4.01
C ASP A 125 11.33 19.77 3.30
N ILE A 126 11.27 19.73 1.97
CA ILE A 126 12.21 20.44 1.11
C ILE A 126 12.15 21.96 1.35
N LEU A 127 10.97 22.52 1.63
CA LEU A 127 10.82 23.97 1.85
C LEU A 127 11.51 24.38 3.14
N ARG A 128 11.30 23.63 4.22
CA ARG A 128 11.96 23.85 5.50
C ARG A 128 13.48 23.73 5.38
N ASP A 129 13.96 22.66 4.77
CA ASP A 129 15.40 22.40 4.62
C ASP A 129 16.08 23.48 3.75
N ALA A 130 15.39 23.95 2.71
CA ALA A 130 15.88 25.03 1.87
C ALA A 130 15.91 26.39 2.61
N MET A 131 14.92 26.68 3.46
CA MET A 131 14.93 27.88 4.31
C MET A 131 16.08 27.86 5.31
N GLU A 132 16.34 26.71 5.92
CA GLU A 132 17.44 26.54 6.87
C GLU A 132 18.82 26.71 6.21
N ALA A 133 19.02 26.09 5.04
CA ALA A 133 20.24 26.30 4.24
C ALA A 133 20.47 27.78 3.92
N LYS A 134 19.41 28.49 3.49
CA LYS A 134 19.45 29.93 3.21
C LYS A 134 19.81 30.75 4.44
N LYS A 135 19.25 30.44 5.62
CA LYS A 135 19.59 31.11 6.89
C LYS A 135 21.07 30.94 7.24
N ASN A 136 21.64 29.79 6.91
CA ASN A 136 23.05 29.49 7.10
C ASN A 136 23.96 30.04 5.99
N GLY A 137 23.42 30.85 5.05
CA GLY A 137 24.19 31.45 3.95
C GLY A 137 24.64 30.45 2.90
N LYS A 138 24.02 29.27 2.81
CA LYS A 138 24.38 28.19 1.88
C LYS A 138 23.26 27.89 0.88
N PRO A 139 23.58 27.48 -0.36
CA PRO A 139 22.57 26.97 -1.27
C PRO A 139 22.07 25.60 -0.80
N TYR A 140 20.79 25.32 -1.03
CA TYR A 140 20.24 23.97 -0.91
C TYR A 140 20.42 23.23 -2.24
N VAL A 141 21.15 22.11 -2.22
CA VAL A 141 21.56 21.39 -3.42
C VAL A 141 20.84 20.04 -3.48
N MET A 142 20.18 19.76 -4.61
CA MET A 142 19.53 18.48 -4.91
C MET A 142 20.15 17.85 -6.15
N SER A 143 20.30 16.53 -6.14
CA SER A 143 20.77 15.74 -7.28
C SER A 143 19.67 14.81 -7.76
N PHE A 144 19.40 14.82 -9.07
CA PHE A 144 18.41 13.98 -9.72
C PHE A 144 19.10 12.85 -10.46
N CYS A 145 19.01 11.65 -9.92
CA CYS A 145 19.63 10.44 -10.48
C CYS A 145 18.58 9.37 -10.79
N GLY A 146 18.92 8.41 -11.64
CA GLY A 146 18.03 7.34 -12.09
C GLY A 146 18.38 6.84 -13.49
N VAL A 147 17.78 5.73 -13.91
CA VAL A 147 18.04 5.10 -15.22
C VAL A 147 17.53 5.95 -16.39
N ASN A 148 17.85 5.54 -17.62
CA ASN A 148 17.45 6.28 -18.83
C ASN A 148 15.93 6.27 -19.01
N GLY A 149 15.38 7.38 -19.51
CA GLY A 149 13.95 7.49 -19.85
C GLY A 149 12.96 7.72 -18.70
N VAL A 150 13.36 7.67 -17.42
CA VAL A 150 12.43 7.81 -16.27
C VAL A 150 11.92 9.24 -16.01
N GLY A 151 12.26 10.21 -16.86
CA GLY A 151 11.77 11.58 -16.75
C GLY A 151 12.52 12.48 -15.76
N LYS A 152 13.81 12.24 -15.49
CA LYS A 152 14.65 13.04 -14.56
C LYS A 152 14.57 14.55 -14.85
N SER A 153 14.89 14.96 -16.07
CA SER A 153 14.90 16.39 -16.47
C SER A 153 13.50 17.03 -16.40
N THR A 154 12.46 16.28 -16.76
CA THR A 154 11.07 16.75 -16.73
C THR A 154 10.58 16.96 -15.30
N ASN A 155 10.86 16.02 -14.39
CA ASN A 155 10.49 16.17 -12.98
C ASN A 155 11.34 17.21 -12.26
N LEU A 156 12.62 17.36 -12.62
CA LEU A 156 13.46 18.48 -12.17
C LEU A 156 12.77 19.82 -12.51
N ALA A 157 12.33 20.01 -13.76
CA ALA A 157 11.67 21.26 -14.17
C ALA A 157 10.39 21.54 -13.39
N LYS A 158 9.56 20.51 -13.10
CA LYS A 158 8.36 20.64 -12.26
C LYS A 158 8.71 21.08 -10.83
N ILE A 159 9.75 20.48 -10.23
CA ILE A 159 10.20 20.86 -8.88
C ILE A 159 10.79 22.26 -8.89
N CYS A 160 11.56 22.65 -9.91
CA CYS A 160 12.05 24.02 -10.06
C CYS A 160 10.90 25.03 -10.12
N PHE A 161 9.85 24.74 -10.91
CA PHE A 161 8.65 25.58 -10.98
C PHE A 161 7.96 25.70 -9.62
N TRP A 162 7.75 24.59 -8.92
CA TRP A 162 7.17 24.59 -7.56
C TRP A 162 8.02 25.41 -6.57
N LEU A 163 9.35 25.32 -6.60
CA LEU A 163 10.22 26.13 -5.75
C LEU A 163 10.13 27.63 -6.07
N ILE A 164 10.04 28.00 -7.36
CA ILE A 164 9.85 29.39 -7.79
C ILE A 164 8.50 29.93 -7.29
N GLU A 165 7.43 29.14 -7.40
CA GLU A 165 6.10 29.49 -6.87
C GLU A 165 6.09 29.65 -5.35
N ASN A 166 7.03 29.00 -4.65
CA ASN A 166 7.30 29.18 -3.21
C ASN A 166 8.42 30.21 -2.92
N ASN A 167 8.67 31.13 -3.85
CA ASN A 167 9.59 32.28 -3.70
C ASN A 167 11.08 31.92 -3.50
N PHE A 168 11.52 30.74 -3.95
CA PHE A 168 12.93 30.40 -4.01
C PHE A 168 13.57 30.81 -5.34
N ARG A 169 14.84 31.21 -5.28
CA ARG A 169 15.68 31.38 -6.46
C ARG A 169 16.33 30.05 -6.80
N VAL A 170 16.15 29.59 -8.03
CA VAL A 170 16.64 28.30 -8.49
C VAL A 170 17.73 28.50 -9.54
N LEU A 171 18.81 27.72 -9.42
CA LEU A 171 19.85 27.58 -10.43
C LEU A 171 19.87 26.11 -10.89
N ILE A 172 19.83 25.88 -12.20
CA ILE A 172 19.93 24.54 -12.77
C ILE A 172 21.36 24.33 -13.26
N ALA A 173 22.01 23.28 -12.76
CA ALA A 173 23.28 22.78 -13.29
C ALA A 173 23.00 21.65 -14.29
N ALA A 174 23.30 21.88 -15.57
CA ALA A 174 23.11 20.90 -16.63
C ALA A 174 24.28 19.90 -16.67
N CYS A 175 24.20 18.86 -15.83
CA CYS A 175 25.27 17.86 -15.68
C CYS A 175 25.13 16.62 -16.59
N ASP A 176 24.06 16.52 -17.38
CA ASP A 176 23.83 15.40 -18.31
C ASP A 176 24.50 15.69 -19.66
N THR A 177 25.61 15.01 -19.96
CA THR A 177 26.47 15.25 -21.14
C THR A 177 26.56 14.06 -22.09
N PHE A 178 25.79 12.98 -21.86
CA PHE A 178 25.94 11.69 -22.54
C PHE A 178 24.59 11.09 -23.01
N ARG A 179 23.70 11.91 -23.57
CA ARG A 179 22.36 11.45 -23.98
C ARG A 179 22.36 10.53 -25.19
#